data_AF-A0AAV6TQN2-F1
#
_entry.id   AF-A0AAV6TQN2-F1
#
_cell.length_a   1.000
_cell.length_b   1.000
_cell.length_c   1.000
_cell.angle_alpha   90.00
_cell.angle_beta   90.00
_cell.angle_gamma   90.00
#
_symmetry.space_group_name_H-M   'P 1'
#
loop_
_entity.id
_entity.type
_entity.pdbx_description
1 polymer ?
#
loop_
_entity_poly.entity_id
_entity_poly.type
_entity_poly.pdbx_seq_one_letter_code
_entity_poly.pdbx_strand_id
1 'polypeptide(L)' 'MMDPNVYIKYNRLQNELTKRFCKDLTLDPDWREIRLKTVMDIGCGPGNTSTYWMDHFFPKIQKLIGVDIDPE' A
#
# COMPACT_ATOMS: atom_id res chain seq x y z
N MET A 1 12.64 14.54 -6.46
CA MET A 1 12.32 13.13 -6.16
C MET A 1 13.09 12.71 -4.92
N MET A 2 12.48 11.90 -4.04
CA MET A 2 13.13 11.44 -2.80
C MET A 2 13.97 10.21 -3.12
N ASP A 3 15.19 10.13 -2.58
CA ASP A 3 15.99 8.92 -2.72
C ASP A 3 15.23 7.70 -2.13
N PRO A 4 15.00 6.62 -2.92
CA PRO A 4 14.17 5.51 -2.50
C PRO A 4 14.76 4.74 -1.30
N ASN A 5 16.10 4.62 -1.22
CA ASN A 5 16.77 3.92 -0.13
C ASN A 5 16.67 4.71 1.17
N VAL A 6 16.85 6.03 1.09
CA VAL A 6 16.67 6.93 2.24
C VAL A 6 15.21 6.92 2.67
N TYR A 7 14.27 7.01 1.72
CA TYR A 7 12.85 7.00 2.03
C TYR A 7 12.43 5.73 2.78
N ILE A 8 12.78 4.55 2.27
CA ILE A 8 12.48 3.26 2.90
C ILE A 8 12.98 3.21 4.36
N LYS A 9 14.15 3.79 4.64
CA LYS A 9 14.75 3.80 5.98
C LYS A 9 14.05 4.75 6.96
N TYR A 10 13.49 5.85 6.47
CA TYR A 10 12.97 6.94 7.31
C TYR A 10 11.45 7.17 7.19
N ASN A 11 10.72 6.35 6.43
CA ASN A 11 9.27 6.47 6.21
C ASN A 11 8.38 5.96 7.36
N ARG A 12 8.88 5.93 8.61
CA ARG A 12 8.17 5.33 9.75
C ARG A 12 6.76 5.89 9.95
N LEU A 13 6.61 7.21 9.83
CA LEU A 13 5.30 7.86 10.01
C LEU A 13 4.32 7.40 8.92
N GLN A 14 4.75 7.41 7.66
CA GLN A 14 3.95 6.95 6.53
C GLN A 14 3.57 5.48 6.71
N ASN A 15 4.50 4.63 7.15
CA ASN A 15 4.25 3.22 7.40
C ASN A 15 3.15 3.00 8.46
N GLU A 16 3.21 3.71 9.59
CA GLU A 16 2.19 3.61 10.63
C GLU A 16 0.81 4.14 10.18
N LEU A 17 0.79 5.21 9.38
CA LEU A 17 -0.45 5.75 8.84
C LEU A 17 -1.09 4.78 7.81
N THR A 18 -0.29 4.22 6.89
CA THR A 18 -0.76 3.23 5.93
C THR A 18 -1.30 1.98 6.64
N LYS A 19 -0.60 1.49 7.67
CA LYS A 19 -1.07 0.36 8.47
C LYS A 19 -2.45 0.60 9.09
N ARG A 20 -2.66 1.78 9.69
CA ARG A 20 -3.95 2.16 10.30
C ARG A 20 -5.03 2.26 9.23
N PHE A 21 -4.73 2.91 8.12
CA PHE A 21 -5.65 3.03 6.99
C PHE A 21 -6.09 1.66 6.46
N CYS A 22 -5.15 0.76 6.16
CA CYS A 22 -5.47 -0.60 5.71
C CYS A 22 -6.31 -1.37 6.74
N LYS A 23 -6.00 -1.23 8.03
CA LYS A 23 -6.79 -1.84 9.10
C LYS A 23 -8.22 -1.29 9.13
N ASP A 24 -8.41 0.02 9.00
CA ASP A 24 -9.73 0.64 9.00
C ASP A 24 -10.54 0.21 7.77
N LEU A 25 -9.90 0.07 6.61
CA LEU A 25 -10.52 -0.47 5.40
C LEU A 25 -11.03 -1.92 5.60
N THR A 26 -10.44 -2.73 6.48
CA THR A 26 -10.99 -4.08 6.77
C THR A 26 -12.36 -4.04 7.44
N LEU A 27 -12.79 -2.90 7.97
CA LEU A 27 -14.13 -2.73 8.54
C LEU A 27 -15.18 -2.46 7.44
N ASP A 28 -14.75 -1.94 6.30
CA ASP A 28 -15.60 -1.69 5.13
C ASP A 28 -16.01 -3.03 4.47
N PRO A 29 -17.32 -3.32 4.33
CA PRO A 29 -17.80 -4.51 3.63
C PRO A 29 -17.23 -4.70 2.21
N ASP A 30 -17.06 -3.62 1.44
CA ASP A 30 -16.62 -3.70 0.04
C ASP A 30 -15.15 -4.12 -0.09
N TRP A 31 -14.36 -3.79 0.94
CA TRP A 31 -12.95 -4.15 1.06
C TRP A 31 -12.76 -5.54 1.68
N ARG A 32 -13.65 -5.99 2.57
CA ARG A 32 -13.61 -7.36 3.12
C ARG A 32 -13.75 -8.44 2.04
N GLU A 33 -14.48 -8.14 0.97
CA GLU A 33 -14.75 -9.09 -0.12
C GLU A 33 -13.88 -8.87 -1.36
N ILE A 34 -12.77 -8.12 -1.26
CA ILE A 34 -11.96 -7.63 -2.40
C ILE A 34 -11.21 -8.72 -3.23
N ARG A 35 -11.53 -10.01 -3.04
CA ARG A 35 -10.78 -11.19 -3.49
C ARG A 35 -10.49 -11.31 -4.99
N LEU A 36 -11.18 -10.55 -5.84
CA LEU A 36 -11.02 -10.61 -7.30
C LEU A 36 -10.79 -9.22 -7.91
N LYS A 37 -10.58 -8.19 -7.08
CA LYS A 37 -10.42 -6.82 -7.58
C LYS A 37 -8.94 -6.50 -7.78
N THR A 38 -8.69 -5.65 -8.77
CA THR A 38 -7.42 -4.95 -8.92
C THR A 38 -7.44 -3.74 -7.99
N VAL A 39 -6.38 -3.57 -7.20
CA VAL A 39 -6.15 -2.35 -6.41
C VAL A 39 -5.03 -1.55 -7.02
N MET A 40 -5.19 -0.23 -7.02
CA MET A 40 -4.21 0.72 -7.51
C MET A 40 -3.78 1.62 -6.37
N ASP A 41 -2.48 1.66 -6.12
CA ASP A 41 -1.83 2.49 -5.11
C ASP A 41 -1.18 3.69 -5.80
N ILE A 42 -1.75 4.88 -5.58
CA ILE A 42 -1.36 6.12 -6.26
C ILE A 42 -0.39 6.89 -5.37
N GLY A 43 0.79 7.22 -5.91
CA GLY A 43 1.89 7.78 -5.14
C GLY A 43 2.58 6.71 -4.28
N CYS A 44 2.83 5.53 -4.86
CA CYS A 44 3.33 4.37 -4.11
C CYS A 44 4.79 4.55 -3.62
N GLY A 45 5.52 5.52 -4.15
CA GLY A 45 6.96 5.67 -3.97
C GLY A 45 7.69 4.35 -4.28
N PRO A 46 8.66 3.93 -3.44
CA PRO A 46 9.34 2.64 -3.59
C PRO A 46 8.45 1.40 -3.38
N GLY A 47 7.16 1.58 -3.07
CA GLY A 47 6.16 0.51 -2.96
C GLY A 47 6.25 -0.38 -1.71
N ASN A 48 7.29 -0.23 -0.88
CA ASN A 48 7.55 -1.15 0.23
C ASN A 48 6.45 -1.13 1.31
N THR A 49 5.95 0.05 1.65
CA THR A 49 4.99 0.23 2.74
C THR A 49 3.61 -0.28 2.35
N SER A 50 3.09 0.13 1.20
CA SER A 50 1.76 -0.25 0.74
C SER A 50 1.69 -1.72 0.36
N THR A 51 2.69 -2.25 -0.35
CA THR A 51 2.70 -3.69 -0.72
C THR A 51 2.64 -4.58 0.51
N TYR A 52 3.45 -4.29 1.53
CA TYR A 52 3.49 -5.10 2.76
C TYR A 52 2.14 -5.10 3.49
N TRP A 53 1.53 -3.93 3.73
CA TRP A 53 0.28 -3.86 4.47
C TRP A 53 -0.92 -4.34 3.67
N MET A 54 -0.94 -4.13 2.35
CA MET A 54 -2.01 -4.61 1.48
C MET A 54 -2.01 -6.14 1.41
N ASP A 55 -0.84 -6.78 1.30
CA ASP A 55 -0.74 -8.24 1.39
C ASP A 55 -1.18 -8.77 2.75
N HIS A 56 -0.77 -8.10 3.84
CA HIS A 56 -1.12 -8.49 5.20
C HIS A 56 -2.63 -8.44 5.49
N PHE A 57 -3.29 -7.32 5.14
CA PHE A 57 -4.71 -7.11 5.45
C PHE A 57 -5.65 -7.67 4.39
N PHE A 58 -5.21 -7.75 3.13
CA PHE A 58 -6.01 -8.18 1.99
C PHE A 58 -5.26 -9.23 1.15
N PRO A 59 -4.88 -10.38 1.73
CA PRO A 59 -4.05 -11.42 1.07
C PRO A 59 -4.72 -12.09 -0.13
N LYS A 60 -5.95 -11.69 -0.46
CA LYS A 60 -6.74 -12.22 -1.57
C LYS A 60 -6.84 -11.24 -2.74
N ILE A 61 -6.22 -10.07 -2.67
CA ILE A 61 -6.11 -9.18 -3.82
C ILE A 61 -5.36 -9.93 -4.93
N GLN A 62 -5.94 -10.03 -6.12
CA GLN A 62 -5.31 -10.72 -7.25
C GLN A 62 -4.23 -9.86 -7.93
N LYS A 63 -4.40 -8.54 -7.88
CA LYS A 63 -3.50 -7.60 -8.54
C LYS A 63 -3.41 -6.30 -7.75
N LEU A 64 -2.20 -5.95 -7.35
CA LEU A 64 -1.86 -4.64 -6.81
C LEU A 64 -0.99 -3.92 -7.84
N ILE A 65 -1.37 -2.71 -8.23
CA ILE A 65 -0.63 -1.87 -9.18
C ILE A 65 -0.15 -0.63 -8.43
N GLY A 66 1.16 -0.49 -8.28
CA GLY A 66 1.78 0.76 -7.83
C GLY A 66 1.87 1.74 -9.00
N VAL A 67 1.51 2.99 -8.77
CA VAL A 67 1.65 4.09 -9.72
C VAL A 67 2.35 5.24 -9.02
N ASP A 68 3.47 5.68 -9.57
CA ASP A 68 4.15 6.89 -9.12
C ASP A 68 4.57 7.74 -10.33
N ILE A 69 4.80 9.02 -10.09
CA ILE A 69 5.39 9.93 -11.07
C ILE A 69 6.91 9.77 -11.13
N ASP A 70 7.50 9.26 -10.04
CA ASP A 70 8.90 8.94 -9.93
C ASP A 70 9.17 7.60 -10.64
N PRO A 71 10.05 7.57 -11.65
CA PRO A 71 10.41 6.33 -12.33
C PRO A 71 11.35 5.43 -11.49
N GLU A 72 11.90 5.92 -10.38
CA GLU A 72 12.83 5.21 -9.50
C GLU A 72 12.18 4.53 -8.27
#